data_AF-A0A522DLW1-F1
#
_entry.id   AF-A0A522DLW1-F1
#
_cell.length_a   1.000
_cell.length_b   1.000
_cell.length_c   1.000
_cell.angle_alpha   90.00
_cell.angle_beta   90.00
_cell.angle_gamma   90.00
#
_symmetry.space_group_name_H-M   'P 1'
#
loop_
_entity.id
_entity.type
_entity.pdbx_description
1 polymer ?
#
loop_
_entity_poly.entity_id
_entity_poly.type
_entity_poly.pdbx_seq_one_letter_code
_entity_poly.pdbx_strand_id
1 'polypeptide(L)'
;MQTSHLSEQEQIRREKLGDLLGMGIDAYPAAMYPVNTNAASIKENFTEEKKEQFSQVCIAGRIMSVRDMGKANFSVIQDSTGRIQV
;
A
#
# COMPACT_ATOMS: atom_id res chain seq x y z
N MET A 1 33.27 -3.94 15.52
CA MET A 1 32.05 -3.97 14.69
C MET A 1 30.89 -4.17 15.64
N GLN A 2 30.04 -3.16 15.79
CA GLN A 2 28.90 -3.24 16.69
C GLN A 2 27.94 -4.28 16.11
N THR A 3 27.80 -5.43 16.75
CA THR A 3 26.75 -6.40 16.46
C THR A 3 25.44 -5.77 16.89
N SER A 4 24.87 -4.93 16.02
CA SER A 4 23.51 -4.43 16.18
C SER A 4 22.60 -5.65 16.20
N HIS A 5 22.19 -6.08 17.40
CA HIS A 5 21.12 -7.03 17.56
C HIS A 5 19.88 -6.41 16.90
N LEU A 6 19.59 -6.87 15.68
CA LEU A 6 18.40 -6.46 14.96
C LEU A 6 17.18 -6.76 15.84
N SER A 7 16.25 -5.81 15.91
CA SER A 7 14.96 -6.07 16.53
C SER A 7 14.26 -7.22 15.81
N GLU A 8 13.45 -7.99 16.52
CA GLU A 8 12.60 -9.04 15.94
C GLU A 8 11.81 -8.51 14.73
N GLN A 9 11.30 -7.28 14.82
CA GLN A 9 10.58 -6.64 13.74
C GLN A 9 11.44 -6.40 12.49
N GLU A 10 12.72 -6.07 12.66
CA GLU A 10 13.64 -5.90 11.52
C GLU A 10 14.00 -7.23 10.87
N GLN A 11 14.17 -8.28 11.67
CA GLN A 11 14.41 -9.64 11.17
C GLN A 11 13.23 -10.11 10.31
N ILE A 12 11.99 -9.96 10.79
CA ILE A 12 10.77 -10.30 10.06
C ILE A 12 10.66 -9.49 8.75
N ARG A 13 11.02 -8.21 8.75
CA ARG A 13 10.99 -7.38 7.53
C ARG A 13 12.02 -7.82 6.49
N ARG A 14 13.19 -8.27 6.93
CA ARG A 14 14.25 -8.80 6.05
C ARG A 14 13.88 -10.16 5.48
N GLU A 15 13.25 -11.02 6.28
CA GLU A 15 12.72 -12.30 5.80
C GLU A 15 11.69 -12.08 4.69
N LYS A 16 10.69 -11.22 4.93
CA LYS A 16 9.69 -10.85 3.92
C LYS A 16 10.30 -10.25 2.64
N LEU A 17 11.40 -9.50 2.77
CA LEU A 17 12.14 -9.00 1.60
C LEU A 17 12.75 -10.16 0.81
N GLY A 18 13.32 -11.15 1.50
CA GLY A 18 13.81 -12.39 0.89
C GLY A 18 12.73 -13.17 0.17
N ASP A 19 11.54 -13.31 0.78
CA ASP A 19 10.38 -13.96 0.13
C ASP A 19 9.95 -13.22 -1.15
N LEU A 20 9.87 -11.89 -1.11
CA LEU A 20 9.53 -11.07 -2.28
C LEU A 20 10.54 -11.28 -3.42
N LEU A 21 11.84 -11.27 -3.11
CA LEU A 21 12.90 -11.52 -4.09
C LEU A 21 12.84 -12.95 -4.63
N GLY A 22 12.54 -13.94 -3.79
CA GLY A 22 12.35 -15.34 -4.19
C GLY A 22 11.16 -15.55 -5.13
N MET A 23 10.13 -14.70 -5.02
CA MET A 23 9.00 -14.64 -5.95
C MET A 23 9.31 -13.86 -7.24
N GLY A 24 10.53 -13.31 -7.39
CA GLY A 24 10.92 -12.49 -8.53
C GLY A 24 10.33 -11.08 -8.52
N ILE A 25 9.83 -10.62 -7.37
CA ILE A 25 9.27 -9.28 -7.20
C ILE A 25 10.38 -8.33 -6.74
N ASP A 26 10.69 -7.33 -7.56
CA ASP A 26 11.61 -6.27 -7.17
C ASP A 26 10.94 -5.30 -6.19
N ALA A 27 11.41 -5.33 -4.94
CA ALA A 27 10.87 -4.46 -3.89
C ALA A 27 11.41 -3.02 -4.00
N TYR A 28 12.60 -2.84 -4.58
CA TYR A 28 13.33 -1.57 -4.60
C TYR A 28 14.26 -1.48 -5.83
N PRO A 29 13.85 -0.77 -6.90
CA PRO A 29 12.67 0.09 -7.00
C PRO A 29 11.38 -0.70 -7.28
N ALA A 30 10.33 -0.40 -6.51
CA ALA A 30 8.99 -0.90 -6.82
C ALA A 30 8.56 -0.48 -8.23
N ALA A 31 7.86 -1.37 -8.93
CA ALA A 31 7.32 -1.09 -10.26
C ALA A 31 6.51 0.21 -10.25
N MET A 32 6.78 1.09 -11.21
CA MET A 32 6.03 2.34 -11.36
C MET A 32 4.61 2.00 -11.81
N TYR A 33 3.63 2.32 -10.97
CA TYR A 33 2.22 2.21 -11.31
C TYR A 33 1.67 3.57 -11.76
N PRO A 34 0.81 3.61 -12.79
CA PRO A 34 0.21 4.85 -13.28
C PRO A 34 -0.85 5.33 -12.27
N VAL A 35 -0.43 6.14 -11.30
CA VAL A 35 -1.34 6.81 -10.35
C VAL A 35 -2.24 7.76 -11.12
N ASN A 36 -3.54 7.49 -11.11
CA ASN A 36 -4.53 8.29 -11.85
C ASN A 36 -5.29 9.28 -10.95
N THR A 37 -5.23 9.10 -9.63
CA THR A 37 -6.05 9.85 -8.67
C THR A 37 -5.39 9.82 -7.29
N ASN A 38 -5.76 10.77 -6.43
CA ASN A 38 -5.28 10.90 -5.07
C ASN A 38 -6.41 10.67 -4.04
N ALA A 39 -6.04 10.44 -2.77
CA ALA A 39 -6.99 10.08 -1.72
C ALA A 39 -8.01 11.19 -1.40
N ALA A 40 -7.61 12.46 -1.45
CA ALA A 40 -8.51 13.60 -1.18
C ALA A 40 -9.55 13.77 -2.30
N SER A 41 -9.11 13.76 -3.55
CA SER A 41 -9.96 13.91 -4.73
C SER A 41 -11.05 12.85 -4.78
N ILE A 42 -10.76 11.59 -4.43
CA ILE A 42 -11.79 10.54 -4.34
C ILE A 42 -12.84 10.92 -3.30
N LYS A 43 -12.41 11.29 -2.08
CA LYS A 43 -13.35 11.61 -1.00
C LYS A 43 -14.24 12.81 -1.30
N GLU A 44 -13.70 13.81 -1.98
CA GLU A 44 -14.40 15.06 -2.27
C GLU A 44 -15.29 14.99 -3.51
N ASN A 45 -14.88 14.24 -4.54
CA ASN A 45 -15.57 14.21 -5.83
C ASN A 45 -16.44 12.98 -6.04
N PHE A 46 -16.35 11.97 -5.17
CA PHE A 46 -17.21 10.81 -5.24
C PHE A 46 -18.65 11.17 -4.90
N THR A 47 -19.50 11.19 -5.93
CA THR A 47 -20.96 11.27 -5.81
C THR A 47 -21.59 10.07 -6.51
N GLU A 48 -22.83 9.73 -6.14
CA GLU A 48 -23.52 8.57 -6.71
C GLU A 48 -23.66 8.66 -8.24
N GLU A 49 -23.85 9.88 -8.76
CA GLU A 49 -23.90 10.19 -10.20
C GLU A 49 -22.55 10.04 -10.92
N LYS A 50 -21.43 10.19 -10.20
CA LYS A 50 -20.07 10.08 -10.76
C LYS A 50 -19.42 8.72 -10.47
N LYS A 51 -20.16 7.77 -9.91
CA LYS A 51 -19.64 6.46 -9.51
C LYS A 51 -18.94 5.72 -10.64
N GLU A 52 -19.44 5.84 -11.88
CA GLU A 52 -18.82 5.24 -13.06
C GLU A 52 -17.44 5.84 -13.37
N GLN A 53 -17.23 7.13 -13.11
CA GLN A 53 -15.94 7.81 -13.31
C GLN A 53 -14.88 7.36 -12.29
N PHE A 54 -15.31 6.88 -11.11
CA PHE A 54 -14.44 6.34 -10.07
C PHE A 54 -14.40 4.81 -10.04
N SER A 55 -14.92 4.13 -11.07
CA SER A 55 -14.92 2.67 -11.12
C SER A 55 -13.51 2.08 -11.29
N GLN A 56 -12.60 2.81 -11.93
CA GLN A 56 -11.19 2.44 -12.08
C GLN A 56 -10.28 3.53 -11.52
N VAL A 57 -9.87 3.37 -10.27
CA VAL A 57 -8.91 4.24 -9.60
C VAL A 57 -7.60 3.48 -9.35
N CYS A 58 -6.49 4.16 -9.56
CA CYS A 58 -5.14 3.69 -9.27
C CYS A 58 -4.46 4.72 -8.37
N ILE A 59 -4.14 4.30 -7.15
CA ILE A 59 -3.52 5.12 -6.11
C ILE A 59 -2.23 4.45 -5.64
N ALA A 60 -1.26 5.25 -5.18
CA ALA A 60 -0.07 4.75 -4.52
C ALA A 60 0.13 5.51 -3.20
N GLY A 61 0.78 4.88 -2.22
CA GLY A 61 1.03 5.50 -0.93
C GLY A 61 1.60 4.54 0.09
N ARG A 62 1.70 5.00 1.33
CA ARG A 62 2.21 4.23 2.47
C ARG A 62 1.09 3.41 3.11
N ILE A 63 1.31 2.12 3.29
CA ILE A 63 0.41 1.28 4.09
C ILE A 63 0.53 1.68 5.56
N MET A 64 -0.56 2.11 6.17
CA MET A 64 -0.65 2.56 7.56
C MET A 64 -1.20 1.48 8.48
N SER A 65 -2.19 0.72 8.01
CA SER A 65 -2.82 -0.36 8.76
C SER A 65 -3.34 -1.41 7.79
N VAL A 66 -3.28 -2.67 8.19
CA VAL A 66 -3.84 -3.81 7.47
C VAL A 66 -4.69 -4.59 8.46
N ARG A 67 -5.91 -4.94 8.07
CA ARG A 67 -6.86 -5.70 8.86
C ARG A 67 -7.23 -6.94 8.05
N ASP A 68 -6.55 -8.02 8.38
CA ASP A 68 -6.84 -9.33 7.81
C ASP A 68 -8.11 -9.90 8.45
N MET A 69 -9.10 -10.20 7.62
CA MET A 69 -10.36 -10.86 8.00
C MET A 69 -10.51 -12.20 7.26
N GLY A 70 -9.39 -12.93 7.09
CA GLY A 70 -9.36 -14.24 6.45
C GLY A 70 -9.57 -14.17 4.93
N LYS A 71 -10.83 -14.24 4.47
CA LYS A 71 -11.15 -14.19 3.03
C LYS A 71 -11.22 -12.78 2.46
N ALA A 72 -11.27 -11.77 3.33
CA ALA A 72 -11.22 -10.36 2.96
C ALA A 72 -10.09 -9.69 3.74
N ASN A 73 -9.46 -8.70 3.14
CA ASN A 73 -8.42 -7.90 3.78
C ASN A 73 -8.71 -6.43 3.49
N PHE A 74 -8.60 -5.60 4.52
CA PHE A 74 -8.77 -4.15 4.41
C PHE A 74 -7.46 -3.46 4.77
N SER A 75 -7.01 -2.55 3.93
CA SER A 75 -5.77 -1.81 4.14
C SER A 75 -6.01 -0.32 4.08
N VAL A 76 -5.39 0.45 4.98
CA VAL A 76 -5.41 1.90 4.94
C VAL A 76 -4.13 2.40 4.29
N ILE A 77 -4.26 3.05 3.14
CA ILE A 77 -3.17 3.65 2.39
C ILE A 77 -3.17 5.16 2.63
N GLN A 78 -2.00 5.71 2.91
CA GLN A 78 -1.77 7.15 3.04
C GLN A 78 -0.94 7.65 1.86
N ASP A 79 -1.57 8.48 1.02
CA ASP A 79 -0.93 9.26 -0.03
C ASP A 79 -0.51 10.66 0.53
N SER A 80 0.19 11.46 -0.27
CA SER A 80 0.52 12.86 0.03
C SER A 80 -0.69 13.71 0.42
N THR A 81 -1.87 13.41 -0.13
CA THR A 81 -3.09 14.21 0.07
C THR A 81 -3.95 13.75 1.24
N GLY A 82 -3.85 12.49 1.66
CA GLY A 82 -4.74 11.95 2.69
C GLY A 82 -4.69 10.43 2.82
N ARG A 83 -5.64 9.90 3.59
CA ARG A 83 -5.77 8.46 3.87
C ARG A 83 -7.03 7.89 3.24
N ILE A 84 -6.93 6.71 2.64
CA ILE A 84 -8.07 5.99 2.05
C ILE A 84 -7.99 4.50 2.41
N GLN A 85 -9.15 3.88 2.56
CA GLN A 85 -9.26 2.44 2.80
C GLN A 85 -9.44 1.72 1.46
N VAL A 86 -8.70 0.63 1.29
CA VAL A 86 -8.79 -0.31 0.18
C VAL A 86 -9.23 -1.65 0.74
#